data_AF-A0A1Y1VRR0-F1
#
_entry.id   AF-A0A1Y1VRR0-F1
#
_cell.length_a   1.000
_cell.length_b   1.000
_cell.length_c   1.000
_cell.angle_alpha   90.00
_cell.angle_beta   90.00
_cell.angle_gamma   90.00
#
_symmetry.space_group_name_H-M   'P 1'
#
loop_
_entity.id
_entity.type
_entity.pdbx_description
1 polymer ?
#
loop_
_entity_poly.entity_id
_entity_poly.type
_entity_poly.pdbx_seq_one_letter_code
_entity_poly.pdbx_strand_id
1 'polypeptide(L)' 'MTSLLELAEEILECEKIVIFIRKNKEEVKILLHSFMYIGFQIVNPTVYLKRDVDYYVVGYEL' A
#
# COMPACT_ATOMS: atom_id res chain seq x y z
N MET A 1 -12.73 -4.15 3.10
CA MET A 1 -11.27 -3.99 3.29
C MET A 1 -10.79 -4.95 4.38
N THR A 2 -11.47 -5.02 5.53
CA THR A 2 -11.27 -6.07 6.55
C THR A 2 -11.28 -7.49 5.99
N SER A 3 -12.27 -7.86 5.19
CA SER A 3 -12.33 -9.22 4.61
C SER A 3 -11.17 -9.57 3.67
N LEU A 4 -10.49 -8.57 3.09
CA LEU A 4 -9.29 -8.81 2.29
C LEU A 4 -8.05 -9.02 3.17
N LEU A 5 -7.97 -8.31 4.30
CA LEU A 5 -6.91 -8.49 5.29
C LEU A 5 -7.05 -9.86 5.97
N GLU A 6 -8.25 -10.22 6.41
CA GLU A 6 -8.57 -11.54 6.99
C GLU A 6 -8.25 -12.67 6.01
N LEU A 7 -8.63 -12.52 4.73
CA LEU A 7 -8.26 -13.48 3.69
C LEU A 7 -6.73 -13.60 3.53
N ALA A 8 -6.03 -12.47 3.53
CA ALA A 8 -4.58 -12.45 3.37
C ALA A 8 -3.86 -13.09 4.56
N GLU A 9 -4.30 -12.82 5.79
CA GLU A 9 -3.69 -13.29 7.02
C GLU A 9 -4.08 -14.74 7.33
N GLU A 10 -5.37 -15.05 7.41
CA GLU A 10 -5.86 -16.32 7.95
C GLU A 10 -5.85 -17.46 6.93
N ILE A 11 -6.08 -17.14 5.65
CA ILE A 11 -6.23 -18.16 4.59
C ILE A 11 -4.98 -18.25 3.73
N LEU A 12 -4.41 -17.10 3.36
CA LEU A 12 -3.23 -17.04 2.50
C LEU A 12 -1.92 -17.00 3.30
N GLU A 13 -1.98 -16.89 4.63
CA GLU A 13 -0.83 -16.86 5.54
C GLU A 13 0.23 -15.84 5.11
N CYS A 14 -0.22 -14.68 4.59
CA CYS A 14 0.66 -13.61 4.19
C CYS A 14 1.18 -12.87 5.43
N GLU A 15 2.47 -12.54 5.43
CA GLU A 15 3.05 -11.70 6.50
C GLU A 15 2.94 -10.20 6.19
N LYS A 16 2.86 -9.85 4.90
CA LYS A 16 2.94 -8.47 4.43
C LYS A 16 2.02 -8.23 3.24
N ILE A 17 1.44 -7.04 3.20
CA ILE A 17 0.66 -6.53 2.07
C ILE A 17 1.38 -5.32 1.49
N VAL A 18 1.48 -5.29 0.16
CA VAL A 18 2.03 -4.14 -0.59
C VAL A 18 1.02 -3.71 -1.65
N ILE A 19 0.69 -2.43 -1.66
CA ILE A 19 -0.28 -1.84 -2.60
C ILE A 19 0.41 -0.76 -3.43
N PHE A 20 0.17 -0.81 -4.74
CA PHE A 20 0.68 0.16 -5.71
C PHE A 20 -0.47 1.03 -6.22
N ILE A 21 -0.30 2.36 -6.14
CA ILE A 21 -1.36 3.31 -6.46
C ILE A 21 -0.84 4.35 -7.45
N ARG A 22 -1.39 4.39 -8.68
CA ARG A 22 -0.99 5.39 -9.69
C ARG A 22 -1.22 6.83 -9.21
N LYS A 23 -0.28 7.73 -9.48
CA LYS A 23 -0.28 9.15 -9.10
C LYS A 23 -1.35 10.01 -9.80
N ASN A 24 -2.15 9.45 -10.72
CA ASN A 24 -2.96 10.22 -11.69
C ASN A 24 -4.39 10.54 -11.26
N LYS A 25 -4.80 10.23 -10.02
CA LYS A 25 -6.16 10.53 -9.53
C LYS A 25 -6.10 11.64 -8.48
N GLU A 26 -6.94 12.67 -8.59
CA GLU A 26 -7.03 13.74 -7.56
C GLU A 26 -7.31 13.17 -6.16
N GLU A 27 -7.99 12.04 -6.08
CA GLU A 27 -8.36 11.35 -4.84
C GLU A 27 -7.22 10.55 -4.18
N VAL A 28 -6.05 10.43 -4.83
CA VAL A 28 -4.95 9.62 -4.30
C VAL A 28 -4.50 10.07 -2.92
N LYS A 29 -4.50 11.38 -2.65
CA LYS A 29 -4.10 11.89 -1.34
C LYS A 29 -5.03 11.41 -0.23
N ILE A 30 -6.33 11.39 -0.52
CA ILE A 30 -7.36 10.90 0.43
C ILE A 30 -7.15 9.40 0.65
N LEU A 31 -6.97 8.64 -0.44
CA LEU A 31 -6.74 7.20 -0.37
C LEU A 31 -5.47 6.83 0.42
N LEU A 32 -4.36 7.54 0.17
CA LEU A 32 -3.11 7.37 0.93
C LEU A 32 -3.33 7.66 2.41
N HIS A 33 -4.03 8.76 2.73
CA HIS A 33 -4.34 9.09 4.11
C HIS A 33 -5.22 8.04 4.79
N SER A 34 -6.21 7.48 4.09
CA SER A 34 -7.03 6.38 4.59
C SER A 34 -6.20 5.12 4.89
N PHE A 35 -5.28 4.75 3.99
CA PHE A 35 -4.38 3.62 4.24
C PHE A 35 -3.46 3.88 5.43
N MET A 36 -2.89 5.09 5.53
CA MET A 36 -2.06 5.46 6.68
C MET A 36 -2.82 5.42 8.00
N TYR A 37 -4.10 5.83 8.01
CA TYR A 37 -4.95 5.74 9.21
C TYR A 37 -5.17 4.30 9.68
N ILE A 38 -5.20 3.34 8.74
CA ILE A 38 -5.35 1.91 9.04
C ILE A 38 -4.01 1.28 9.49
N GLY A 39 -2.89 2.00 9.36
CA GLY A 39 -1.57 1.54 9.79
C GLY A 39 -0.61 1.21 8.65
N PHE A 40 -1.02 1.38 7.38
CA PHE A 40 -0.10 1.23 6.25
C PHE A 40 0.97 2.32 6.27
N GLN A 41 2.17 1.97 5.84
CA GLN A 41 3.32 2.87 5.74
C GLN A 41 3.64 3.19 4.29
N ILE A 42 3.98 4.45 3.99
CA ILE A 42 4.45 4.85 2.66
C ILE A 42 5.88 4.33 2.46
N VAL A 43 6.10 3.61 1.37
CA VAL A 43 7.41 3.13 0.96
C VAL A 43 7.88 3.95 -0.23
N ASN A 44 9.12 4.43 -0.21
CA ASN A 44 9.71 5.14 -1.33
C ASN A 44 10.31 4.15 -2.35
N PRO A 45 9.67 3.91 -3.50
CA PRO A 45 10.14 2.93 -4.49
C PRO A 45 11.44 3.36 -5.19
N THR A 46 11.75 4.65 -5.22
CA THR A 46 12.92 5.21 -5.91
C THR A 46 14.24 4.73 -5.26
N VAL A 47 14.22 4.45 -3.96
CA VAL A 47 15.39 3.92 -3.21
C VAL A 47 15.87 2.59 -3.81
N TYR A 48 14.94 1.75 -4.25
CA TYR A 48 15.24 0.42 -4.80
C TYR A 48 15.41 0.45 -6.32
N LEU A 49 14.56 1.20 -7.02
CA LEU A 49 14.49 1.15 -8.48
C LEU A 49 15.41 2.16 -9.18
N LYS A 50 15.99 3.12 -8.45
CA LYS A 50 16.87 4.19 -8.98
C LYS A 50 16.29 4.95 -10.18
N ARG A 51 14.96 5.00 -10.31
CA ARG A 51 14.21 5.72 -11.35
C ARG A 51 12.96 6.34 -10.76
N ASP A 52 12.48 7.42 -11.37
CA ASP A 52 11.17 7.98 -11.05
C ASP A 52 10.07 7.02 -11.52
N VAL A 53 8.98 6.96 -10.77
CA VAL A 53 7.84 6.07 -11.02
C VAL A 53 6.53 6.83 -10.89
N ASP A 54 5.53 6.44 -11.67
CA ASP A 54 4.22 7.08 -11.74
C ASP A 54 3.22 6.56 -10.69
N TYR A 55 3.70 5.90 -9.63
CA TYR A 55 2.88 5.32 -8.57
C TYR A 55 3.46 5.58 -7.17
N TYR A 56 2.60 5.53 -6.18
CA TYR A 56 2.92 5.41 -4.76
C TYR A 56 2.93 3.93 -4.36
N VAL A 57 3.71 3.61 -3.32
CA VAL A 57 3.72 2.28 -2.71
C VAL A 57 3.38 2.45 -1.24
N VAL A 58 2.46 1.62 -0.75
CA VAL A 58 2.18 1.50 0.69
C VAL A 58 2.31 0.04 1.12
N GLY A 59 2.86 -0.18 2.31
CA GLY A 59 3.07 -1.50 2.89
C GLY A 59 2.39 -1.64 4.24
N TYR A 60 1.95 -2.84 4.58
CA TYR A 60 1.37 -3.19 5.88
C TYR A 60 1.91 -4.56 6.31
N GLU A 61 2.25 -4.69 7.58
CA GLU A 61 2.57 -5.98 8.22
C GLU A 61 1.28 -6.47 8.88
N LEU A 62 0.86 -7.69 8.53
CA LEU A 62 -0.38 -8.30 9.03
C LEU A 62 -0.23 -8.72 10.49
#